data_AF-A0A1X0JQ39-F1
#
_entry.id   AF-A0A1X0JQ39-F1
#
_cell.length_a   1.000
_cell.length_b   1.000
_cell.length_c   1.000
_cell.angle_alpha   90.00
_cell.angle_beta   90.00
_cell.angle_gamma   90.00
#
_symmetry.space_group_name_H-M   'P 1'
#
loop_
_entity.id
_entity.type
_entity.pdbx_description
1 polymer ?
#
loop_
_entity_poly.entity_id
_entity_poly.type
_entity_poly.pdbx_seq_one_letter_code
_entity_poly.pdbx_strand_id
1 'polypeptide(L)'
;MSAARKKFTEFTERTDRISDAELDEFWATLAPATIDFMIGEWAGGEFDTGHRANGFMKRLNWFGKTFVSATDAKPLVCLDADGNKFSNTEAMNGEASLWMEEFRGEIVASMVYDGRPVHDHFKVVDDNAVMGIMNGKVALDGDKYLYFYLERV
;
A
#
# COMPACT_ATOMS: atom_id res chain seq x y z
N MET A 1 -9.10 -14.85 15.25
CA MET A 1 -9.15 -13.93 14.10
C MET A 1 -9.96 -12.71 14.51
N SER A 2 -9.44 -11.49 14.38
CA SER A 2 -10.16 -10.26 14.72
C SER A 2 -11.26 -9.98 13.70
N ALA A 3 -12.22 -9.10 14.03
CA ALA A 3 -13.24 -8.64 13.09
C ALA A 3 -12.60 -7.94 11.87
N ALA A 4 -11.55 -7.14 12.10
CA ALA A 4 -10.78 -6.48 11.05
C ALA A 4 -10.12 -7.49 10.09
N ARG A 5 -9.44 -8.52 10.62
CA ARG A 5 -8.83 -9.56 9.79
C ARG A 5 -9.87 -10.34 9.00
N LYS A 6 -11.03 -10.67 9.58
CA LYS A 6 -12.11 -11.33 8.84
C LYS A 6 -12.57 -10.48 7.65
N LYS A 7 -12.85 -9.19 7.88
CA LYS A 7 -13.31 -8.27 6.84
C LYS A 7 -12.23 -8.04 5.76
N PHE A 8 -10.98 -7.94 6.17
CA PHE A 8 -9.83 -7.89 5.27
C PHE A 8 -9.77 -9.12 4.36
N THR A 9 -9.84 -10.32 4.93
CA THR A 9 -9.84 -11.58 4.15
C THR A 9 -11.00 -11.62 3.15
N GLU A 10 -12.21 -11.23 3.58
CA GLU A 10 -13.36 -11.11 2.68
C GLU A 10 -13.04 -10.20 1.48
N PHE A 11 -12.42 -9.04 1.68
CA PHE A 11 -12.05 -8.14 0.58
C PHE A 11 -10.94 -8.72 -0.31
N THR A 12 -9.91 -9.35 0.26
CA THR A 12 -8.81 -9.92 -0.53
C THR A 12 -9.24 -11.11 -1.39
N GLU A 13 -10.33 -11.80 -1.02
CA GLU A 13 -10.88 -12.94 -1.75
C GLU A 13 -11.96 -12.53 -2.79
N ARG A 14 -12.37 -11.25 -2.84
CA ARG A 14 -13.34 -10.76 -3.83
C ARG A 14 -12.76 -10.88 -5.24
N THR A 15 -13.60 -11.31 -6.18
CA THR A 15 -13.26 -11.40 -7.61
C THR A 15 -14.01 -10.38 -8.47
N ASP A 16 -15.02 -9.73 -7.89
CA ASP A 16 -15.72 -8.59 -8.45
C ASP A 16 -15.16 -7.26 -7.91
N ARG A 17 -15.55 -6.16 -8.56
CA ARG A 17 -15.11 -4.82 -8.15
C ARG A 17 -15.66 -4.44 -6.79
N ILE A 18 -14.81 -3.84 -5.97
CA ILE A 18 -15.15 -3.30 -4.66
C ILE A 18 -15.36 -1.79 -4.83
N SER A 19 -16.40 -1.24 -4.20
CA SER A 19 -16.59 0.22 -4.23
C SER A 19 -15.59 0.93 -3.30
N ASP A 20 -15.13 2.12 -3.69
CA ASP A 20 -14.29 2.98 -2.86
C ASP A 20 -14.93 3.21 -1.47
N ALA A 21 -16.26 3.36 -1.42
CA ALA A 21 -17.01 3.58 -0.18
C ALA A 21 -16.89 2.40 0.80
N GLU A 22 -16.95 1.15 0.34
CA GLU A 22 -16.77 -0.03 1.21
C GLU A 22 -15.36 -0.06 1.82
N LEU A 23 -14.34 0.32 1.05
CA LEU A 23 -12.96 0.38 1.50
C LEU A 23 -12.72 1.56 2.44
N ASP A 24 -13.36 2.70 2.19
CA ASP A 24 -13.34 3.86 3.07
C ASP A 24 -13.97 3.59 4.43
N GLU A 25 -15.13 2.91 4.43
CA GLU A 25 -15.80 2.47 5.66
C GLU A 25 -14.89 1.52 6.45
N PHE A 26 -14.23 0.58 5.76
CA PHE A 26 -13.30 -0.33 6.42
C PHE A 26 -12.07 0.39 6.97
N TRP A 27 -11.44 1.27 6.18
CA TRP A 27 -10.32 2.11 6.60
C TRP A 27 -10.63 2.91 7.87
N ALA A 28 -11.83 3.47 7.97
CA ALA A 28 -12.27 4.24 9.14
C ALA A 28 -12.31 3.40 10.44
N THR A 29 -12.41 2.08 10.35
CA THR A 29 -12.40 1.18 11.52
C THR A 29 -10.99 0.80 11.99
N LEU A 30 -9.97 1.01 11.16
CA LEU A 30 -8.60 0.56 11.42
C LEU A 30 -7.80 1.61 12.20
N ALA A 31 -6.81 1.13 12.96
CA ALA A 31 -5.89 1.99 13.69
C ALA A 31 -4.78 2.53 12.77
N PRO A 32 -4.32 3.78 12.95
CA PRO A 32 -3.11 4.30 12.32
C PRO A 32 -1.89 3.39 12.50
N ALA A 33 -1.15 3.15 11.42
CA ALA A 33 0.17 2.52 11.53
C ALA A 33 1.22 3.51 12.06
N THR A 34 2.24 2.99 12.73
CA THR A 34 3.45 3.73 13.09
C THR A 34 4.60 3.38 12.14
N ILE A 35 5.63 4.23 12.08
CA ILE A 35 6.85 3.93 11.31
C ILE A 35 7.46 2.60 11.78
N ASP A 36 7.62 2.42 13.09
CA ASP A 36 8.19 1.21 13.68
C ASP A 36 7.39 -0.04 13.30
N PHE A 37 6.06 0.07 13.23
CA PHE A 37 5.22 -1.03 12.76
C PHE A 37 5.52 -1.37 11.29
N MET A 38 5.73 -0.38 10.43
CA MET A 38 5.96 -0.61 9.00
C MET A 38 7.32 -1.22 8.68
N ILE A 39 8.31 -1.14 9.58
CA ILE A 39 9.64 -1.72 9.33
C ILE A 39 9.54 -3.23 9.06
N GLY A 40 10.22 -3.67 8.01
CA GLY A 40 10.24 -5.06 7.56
C GLY A 40 9.88 -5.23 6.08
N GLU A 41 9.70 -6.50 5.71
CA GLU A 41 9.35 -6.90 4.36
C GLU A 41 7.87 -7.28 4.26
N TRP A 42 7.24 -6.86 3.17
CA TRP A 42 5.82 -7.05 2.95
C TRP A 42 5.53 -7.51 1.52
N ALA A 43 4.71 -8.55 1.38
CA ALA A 43 4.08 -8.93 0.14
C ALA A 43 2.85 -8.06 -0.13
N GLY A 44 2.66 -7.60 -1.35
CA GLY A 44 1.62 -6.65 -1.71
C GLY A 44 0.53 -7.22 -2.60
N GLY A 45 -0.66 -6.64 -2.49
CA GLY A 45 -1.76 -6.85 -3.42
C GLY A 45 -2.62 -5.60 -3.53
N GLU A 46 -3.55 -5.58 -4.49
CA GLU A 46 -4.43 -4.45 -4.77
C GLU A 46 -5.89 -4.82 -4.57
N PHE A 47 -6.72 -3.85 -4.16
CA PHE A 47 -8.17 -3.99 -4.23
C PHE A 47 -8.64 -3.44 -5.58
N ASP A 48 -9.43 -4.22 -6.32
CA ASP A 48 -9.95 -3.79 -7.62
C ASP A 48 -11.17 -2.87 -7.44
N THR A 49 -10.93 -1.56 -7.53
CA THR A 49 -11.98 -0.53 -7.55
C THR A 49 -12.29 -0.02 -8.96
N GLY A 50 -11.62 -0.58 -9.97
CA GLY A 50 -11.58 -0.05 -11.34
C GLY A 50 -10.75 1.22 -11.50
N HIS A 51 -9.85 1.53 -10.55
CA HIS A 51 -8.89 2.63 -10.68
C HIS A 51 -7.97 2.39 -11.88
N ARG A 52 -7.57 3.43 -12.62
CA ARG A 52 -6.71 3.27 -13.83
C ARG A 52 -5.40 2.52 -13.61
N ALA A 53 -4.90 2.51 -12.37
CA ALA A 53 -3.65 1.84 -11.99
C ALA A 53 -3.85 0.37 -11.62
N ASN A 54 -5.10 -0.11 -11.45
CA ASN A 54 -5.34 -1.52 -11.18
C ASN A 54 -4.78 -2.40 -12.32
N GLY A 55 -4.09 -3.48 -11.95
CA GLY A 55 -3.39 -4.36 -12.88
C GLY A 55 -2.01 -3.88 -13.34
N PHE A 56 -1.58 -2.67 -12.98
CA PHE A 56 -0.23 -2.18 -13.28
C PHE A 56 0.84 -3.00 -12.53
N MET A 57 0.61 -3.27 -11.25
CA MET A 57 1.57 -3.98 -10.40
C MET A 57 1.84 -5.41 -10.89
N LYS A 58 0.81 -6.10 -11.40
CA LYS A 58 0.96 -7.44 -12.02
C LYS A 58 1.91 -7.40 -13.23
N ARG A 59 1.89 -6.33 -14.03
CA ARG A 59 2.78 -6.18 -15.20
C ARG A 59 4.24 -5.94 -14.82
N LEU A 60 4.49 -5.38 -13.63
CA LEU A 60 5.83 -5.14 -13.10
C LEU A 60 6.42 -6.35 -12.37
N ASN A 61 5.71 -7.48 -12.29
CA ASN A 61 6.07 -8.61 -11.43
C ASN A 61 6.36 -8.15 -9.99
N TRP A 62 5.51 -7.25 -9.49
CA TRP A 62 5.66 -6.63 -8.18
C TRP A 62 5.41 -7.65 -7.07
N PHE A 63 6.38 -7.79 -6.17
CA PHE A 63 6.27 -8.60 -4.97
C PHE A 63 5.62 -7.81 -3.83
N GLY A 64 6.06 -6.57 -3.61
CA GLY A 64 5.60 -5.77 -2.48
C GLY A 64 6.56 -4.64 -2.11
N LYS A 65 6.73 -4.39 -0.81
CA LYS A 65 7.53 -3.27 -0.29
C LYS A 65 8.48 -3.75 0.80
N THR A 66 9.63 -3.10 0.91
CA THR A 66 10.56 -3.30 2.03
C THR A 66 10.85 -1.97 2.70
N PHE A 67 10.66 -1.90 4.01
CA PHE A 67 10.98 -0.71 4.80
C PHE A 67 12.15 -1.04 5.70
N VAL A 68 13.35 -0.59 5.32
CA VAL A 68 14.59 -0.85 6.09
C VAL A 68 14.67 0.10 7.27
N SER A 69 14.32 1.37 7.06
CA SER A 69 14.23 2.39 8.10
C SER A 69 13.25 3.50 7.67
N ALA A 70 13.04 4.49 8.54
CA ALA A 70 12.24 5.66 8.20
C ALA A 70 12.76 6.39 6.94
N THR A 71 14.07 6.41 6.69
CA THR A 71 14.66 7.13 5.55
C THR A 71 15.15 6.21 4.45
N ASP A 72 14.82 4.92 4.52
CA ASP A 72 15.20 3.92 3.52
C ASP A 72 14.05 2.93 3.31
N ALA A 73 13.21 3.23 2.31
CA ALA A 73 12.10 2.38 1.90
C ALA A 73 12.19 2.05 0.41
N LYS A 74 11.94 0.79 0.08
CA LYS A 74 11.90 0.23 -1.28
C LYS A 74 10.43 0.09 -1.69
N PRO A 75 9.85 1.05 -2.41
CA PRO A 75 8.40 1.11 -2.64
C PRO A 75 7.91 0.08 -3.68
N LEU A 76 8.80 -0.40 -4.54
CA LEU A 76 8.54 -1.33 -5.62
C LEU A 76 9.60 -2.45 -5.61
N VAL A 77 9.42 -3.42 -4.72
CA VAL A 77 10.21 -4.66 -4.78
C VAL A 77 9.59 -5.56 -5.84
N CYS A 78 10.36 -5.85 -6.89
CA CYS A 78 9.96 -6.68 -8.03
C CYS A 78 10.79 -7.95 -8.07
N LEU A 79 10.29 -8.96 -8.79
CA LEU A 79 11.02 -10.20 -9.05
C LEU A 79 11.60 -10.20 -10.47
N ASP A 80 12.88 -10.53 -10.60
CA ASP A 80 13.52 -10.77 -11.90
C ASP A 80 13.11 -12.13 -12.50
N ALA A 81 13.69 -12.50 -13.66
CA ALA A 81 13.38 -13.75 -14.35
C ALA A 81 13.78 -15.01 -13.55
N ASP A 82 14.75 -14.89 -12.65
CA ASP A 82 15.25 -15.98 -11.80
C ASP A 82 14.53 -16.00 -10.44
N GLY A 83 13.62 -15.05 -10.19
CA GLY A 83 12.87 -14.91 -8.95
C GLY A 83 13.60 -14.13 -7.85
N ASN A 84 14.70 -13.45 -8.16
CA ASN A 84 15.39 -12.60 -7.18
C ASN A 84 14.66 -11.27 -7.00
N LYS A 85 14.61 -10.79 -5.76
CA LYS A 85 14.02 -9.50 -5.40
C LYS A 85 14.98 -8.35 -5.70
N PHE A 86 14.48 -7.29 -6.32
CA PHE A 86 15.22 -6.03 -6.50
C PHE A 86 14.30 -4.81 -6.32
N SER A 87 14.88 -3.68 -5.91
CA SER A 87 14.18 -2.39 -5.86
C SER A 87 14.10 -1.79 -7.26
N ASN A 88 12.90 -1.70 -7.83
CA ASN A 88 12.68 -1.13 -9.16
C ASN A 88 12.59 0.41 -9.07
N THR A 89 13.74 1.06 -9.00
CA THR A 89 13.83 2.52 -8.91
C THR A 89 13.43 3.23 -10.20
N GLU A 90 13.48 2.55 -11.36
CA GLU A 90 13.13 3.15 -12.65
C GLU A 90 11.62 3.42 -12.77
N ALA A 91 10.78 2.52 -12.28
CA ALA A 91 9.33 2.62 -12.40
C ALA A 91 8.76 3.90 -11.76
N MET A 92 9.32 4.31 -10.62
CA MET A 92 8.86 5.49 -9.85
C MET A 92 9.94 6.54 -9.64
N ASN A 93 11.00 6.53 -10.46
CA ASN A 93 12.06 7.54 -10.47
C ASN A 93 12.79 7.69 -9.10
N GLY A 94 12.98 6.60 -8.37
CA GLY A 94 13.66 6.61 -7.08
C GLY A 94 13.07 5.62 -6.09
N GLU A 95 13.43 5.85 -4.83
CA GLU A 95 12.97 5.08 -3.68
C GLU A 95 11.93 5.88 -2.89
N ALA A 96 11.88 5.69 -1.58
CA ALA A 96 10.95 6.39 -0.72
C ALA A 96 11.47 6.51 0.72
N SER A 97 10.75 7.30 1.50
CA SER A 97 10.91 7.43 2.95
C SER A 97 9.55 7.35 3.65
N LEU A 98 9.53 7.01 4.93
CA LEU A 98 8.36 7.02 5.80
C LEU A 98 8.31 8.30 6.63
N TRP A 99 7.15 8.93 6.64
CA TRP A 99 6.85 10.10 7.46
C TRP A 99 5.51 9.91 8.17
N MET A 100 5.32 10.63 9.27
CA MET A 100 4.00 10.75 9.88
C MET A 100 3.28 11.90 9.18
N GLU A 101 2.20 11.58 8.46
CA GLU A 101 1.39 12.58 7.75
C GLU A 101 -0.05 12.57 8.27
N GLU A 102 -0.71 13.71 8.18
CA GLU A 102 -2.15 13.77 8.40
C GLU A 102 -2.89 13.30 7.16
N PHE A 103 -3.79 12.32 7.33
CA PHE A 103 -4.69 11.88 6.28
C PHE A 103 -6.07 11.54 6.88
N ARG A 104 -7.10 12.26 6.42
CA ARG A 104 -8.52 12.07 6.84
C ARG A 104 -8.76 12.28 8.34
N GLY A 105 -8.06 13.24 8.94
CA GLY A 105 -8.18 13.65 10.33
C GLY A 105 -7.27 12.89 11.30
N GLU A 106 -6.41 11.99 10.81
CA GLU A 106 -5.55 11.14 11.64
C GLU A 106 -4.08 11.23 11.21
N ILE A 107 -3.16 11.17 12.17
CA ILE A 107 -1.73 11.07 11.89
C ILE A 107 -1.37 9.60 11.65
N VAL A 108 -0.93 9.27 10.45
CA VAL A 108 -0.64 7.89 10.00
C VAL A 108 0.76 7.80 9.39
N ALA A 109 1.43 6.67 9.61
CA ALA A 109 2.66 6.37 8.87
C ALA A 109 2.36 6.32 7.38
N SER A 110 3.14 7.05 6.61
CA SER A 110 2.93 7.28 5.19
C SER A 110 4.25 7.15 4.46
N MET A 111 4.29 6.40 3.37
CA MET A 111 5.47 6.31 2.51
C MET A 111 5.37 7.38 1.43
N VAL A 112 6.39 8.24 1.36
CA VAL A 112 6.52 9.34 0.42
C VAL A 112 7.57 8.97 -0.61
N TYR A 113 7.18 8.95 -1.89
CA TYR A 113 8.09 8.60 -2.98
C TYR A 113 9.04 9.77 -3.28
N ASP A 114 10.33 9.46 -3.45
CA ASP A 114 11.33 10.50 -3.69
C ASP A 114 11.20 11.11 -5.10
N GLY A 115 10.86 10.25 -6.08
CA GLY A 115 10.86 10.60 -7.50
C GLY A 115 9.53 11.06 -8.08
N ARG A 116 8.44 10.94 -7.32
CA ARG A 116 7.06 11.14 -7.79
C ARG A 116 6.22 11.77 -6.67
N PRO A 117 5.30 12.69 -6.97
CA PRO A 117 4.39 13.26 -5.98
C PRO A 117 3.27 12.25 -5.64
N VAL A 118 3.64 11.18 -4.95
CA VAL A 118 2.81 10.03 -4.57
C VAL A 118 3.09 9.69 -3.11
N HIS A 119 2.02 9.43 -2.37
CA HIS A 119 2.08 9.09 -0.94
C HIS A 119 1.19 7.88 -0.70
N ASP A 120 1.69 6.93 0.09
CA ASP A 120 0.99 5.70 0.48
C ASP A 120 0.72 5.76 1.99
N HIS A 121 -0.53 5.94 2.41
CA HIS A 121 -0.93 6.01 3.82
C HIS A 121 -1.29 4.62 4.36
N PHE A 122 -0.87 4.27 5.58
CA PHE A 122 -1.07 2.93 6.14
C PHE A 122 -1.94 2.89 7.41
N LYS A 123 -2.85 1.91 7.45
CA LYS A 123 -3.59 1.53 8.65
C LYS A 123 -3.50 0.03 8.93
N VAL A 124 -3.45 -0.31 10.22
CA VAL A 124 -3.21 -1.68 10.71
C VAL A 124 -4.50 -2.49 10.67
N VAL A 125 -4.45 -3.63 9.97
CA VAL A 125 -5.51 -4.65 9.98
C VAL A 125 -5.29 -5.59 11.18
N ASP A 126 -4.07 -6.10 11.31
CA ASP A 126 -3.55 -6.83 12.46
C ASP A 126 -2.01 -6.83 12.45
N ASP A 127 -1.38 -7.60 13.33
CA ASP A 127 0.08 -7.67 13.46
C ASP A 127 0.81 -7.99 12.15
N ASN A 128 0.15 -8.65 11.19
CA ASN A 128 0.75 -9.14 9.94
C ASN A 128 0.16 -8.49 8.69
N ALA A 129 -0.78 -7.54 8.79
CA ALA A 129 -1.41 -6.94 7.63
C ALA A 129 -1.71 -5.45 7.82
N VAL A 130 -1.52 -4.68 6.75
CA VAL A 130 -1.96 -3.29 6.65
C VAL A 130 -2.78 -3.06 5.39
N MET A 131 -3.69 -2.10 5.48
CA MET A 131 -4.35 -1.50 4.34
C MET A 131 -3.60 -0.22 3.96
N GLY A 132 -3.47 0.01 2.65
CA GLY A 132 -2.83 1.18 2.07
C GLY A 132 -3.80 1.99 1.21
N ILE A 133 -3.73 3.32 1.33
CA ILE A 133 -4.40 4.25 0.41
C ILE A 133 -3.33 5.10 -0.26
N MET A 134 -3.21 4.99 -1.58
CA MET A 134 -2.29 5.80 -2.37
C MET A 134 -2.98 7.06 -2.86
N ASN A 135 -2.37 8.21 -2.57
CA ASN A 135 -2.77 9.51 -3.09
C ASN A 135 -1.59 10.22 -3.78
N GLY A 136 -1.86 11.43 -4.24
CA GLY A 136 -0.86 12.32 -4.83
C GLY A 136 -1.26 12.82 -6.21
N LYS A 137 -0.60 13.88 -6.66
CA LYS A 137 -0.98 14.62 -7.87
C LYS A 137 -1.07 13.75 -9.12
N VAL A 138 -0.23 12.72 -9.21
CA VAL A 138 -0.18 11.79 -10.34
C VAL A 138 -0.82 10.43 -10.03
N ALA A 139 -1.15 10.16 -8.77
CA ALA A 139 -1.78 8.92 -8.34
C ALA A 139 -3.30 8.93 -8.53
N LEU A 140 -3.96 10.05 -8.23
CA LEU A 140 -5.42 10.17 -8.26
C LEU A 140 -6.04 9.93 -9.63
N ASP A 141 -7.12 9.16 -9.67
CA ASP A 141 -7.95 8.93 -10.86
C ASP A 141 -9.25 9.74 -10.84
N GLY A 142 -9.14 10.98 -11.29
CA GLY A 142 -10.14 11.99 -11.00
C GLY A 142 -10.10 12.34 -9.52
N ASP A 143 -11.14 11.95 -8.80
CA ASP A 143 -11.27 12.05 -7.34
C ASP A 143 -11.00 10.72 -6.61
N LYS A 144 -10.69 9.65 -7.34
CA LYS A 144 -10.49 8.31 -6.78
C LYS A 144 -9.06 8.07 -6.31
N TYR A 145 -8.94 7.39 -5.18
CA TYR A 145 -7.68 6.85 -4.66
C TYR A 145 -7.44 5.43 -5.18
N LEU A 146 -6.19 4.97 -5.11
CA LEU A 146 -5.89 3.55 -5.26
C LEU A 146 -5.80 2.90 -3.88
N TYR A 147 -6.44 1.75 -3.73
CA TYR A 147 -6.45 0.98 -2.50
C TYR A 147 -5.65 -0.31 -2.69
N PHE A 148 -4.82 -0.62 -1.71
CA PHE A 148 -3.96 -1.79 -1.74
C PHE A 148 -3.79 -2.35 -0.33
N TYR A 149 -3.11 -3.49 -0.24
CA TYR A 149 -2.76 -4.09 1.03
C TYR A 149 -1.35 -4.64 1.02
N LEU A 150 -0.81 -4.82 2.22
CA LEU A 150 0.49 -5.43 2.44
C LEU A 150 0.34 -6.46 3.56
N GLU A 151 0.93 -7.64 3.37
CA GLU A 151 1.05 -8.70 4.38
C GLU A 151 2.53 -8.96 4.68
N ARG A 152 2.88 -9.10 5.96
CA ARG A 152 4.27 -9.41 6.36
C ARG A 152 4.73 -10.74 5.79
N VAL A 153 6.02 -10.80 5.45
CA VAL A 153 6.74 -12.01 5.02
C VAL A 153 7.29 -12.77 6.21
#